data_AF-A0A829HMA5-F1
#
_entry.id   AF-A0A829HMA5-F1
#
_cell.length_a   1.000
_cell.length_b   1.000
_cell.length_c   1.000
_cell.angle_alpha   90.00
_cell.angle_beta   90.00
_cell.angle_gamma   90.00
#
_symmetry.space_group_name_H-M   'P 1'
#
loop_
_entity.id
_entity.type
_entity.pdbx_description
1 polymer ?
#
loop_
_entity_poly.entity_id
_entity_poly.type
_entity_poly.pdbx_seq_one_letter_code
_entity_poly.pdbx_strand_id
1 'polypeptide(L)'
;MKFKVFSLIFMFFSYITIGHTKTNNELISNHIMPSHNLQLSGSYPSIKGKQFKEINNSISKFIAINFDREDEQYPTEISFEKLFQNEKILSFSIDYNISNSTERYFNKYYTLSLSNKKELSLSEYLKDKKISKYDVLKSINSFISPCLSVKKSLPDYCADMTLQSLIENKKRVAYSDISSFFIKNNSDIGVGIDSNKFTTTFIYNIRSKKIVLN
;
A
#
# COMPACT_ATOMS: atom_id res chain seq x y z
N MET A 1 -49.04 20.74 53.60
CA MET A 1 -48.23 19.56 53.22
C MET A 1 -49.04 18.65 52.33
N LYS A 2 -48.70 18.55 51.04
CA LYS A 2 -48.39 17.30 50.33
C LYS A 2 -47.98 17.65 48.89
N PHE A 3 -46.90 17.03 48.47
CA PHE A 3 -46.02 17.36 47.37
C PHE A 3 -46.33 16.47 46.15
N LYS A 4 -46.20 17.06 44.95
CA LYS A 4 -45.75 16.46 43.65
C LYS A 4 -46.58 15.29 43.08
N VAL A 5 -46.61 14.98 41.78
CA VAL A 5 -45.57 15.07 40.73
C VAL A 5 -46.28 15.30 39.38
N PHE A 6 -45.88 16.34 38.64
CA PHE A 6 -46.10 16.43 37.19
C PHE A 6 -45.11 15.48 36.52
N SER A 7 -45.60 14.46 35.81
CA SER A 7 -44.76 13.59 34.99
C SER A 7 -44.66 14.21 33.59
N LEU A 8 -43.57 14.95 33.33
CA LEU A 8 -43.20 15.39 32.00
C LEU A 8 -42.47 14.24 31.32
N ILE A 9 -43.12 13.56 30.38
CA ILE A 9 -42.49 12.54 29.55
C ILE A 9 -41.69 13.28 28.46
N PHE A 10 -40.40 13.50 28.74
CA PHE A 10 -39.44 13.99 27.78
C PHE A 10 -39.04 12.82 26.87
N MET A 11 -39.71 12.66 25.73
CA MET A 11 -39.25 11.75 24.68
C MET A 11 -37.96 12.32 24.06
N PHE A 12 -36.81 11.87 24.55
CA PHE A 12 -35.56 12.03 23.83
C PHE A 12 -35.63 11.16 22.57
N PHE A 13 -35.99 11.77 21.44
CA PHE A 13 -35.70 11.20 20.13
C PHE A 13 -34.19 11.23 19.91
N SER A 14 -33.53 10.13 20.25
CA SER A 14 -32.17 9.83 19.85
C SER A 14 -32.14 9.69 18.32
N TYR A 15 -31.95 10.80 17.61
CA TYR A 15 -31.48 10.73 16.23
C TYR A 15 -30.07 10.14 16.26
N ILE A 16 -29.98 8.82 16.11
CA ILE A 16 -28.73 8.17 15.70
C ILE A 16 -28.54 8.62 14.26
N THR A 17 -27.87 9.76 14.05
CA THR A 17 -27.29 10.06 12.77
C THR A 17 -26.20 9.02 12.55
N ILE A 18 -26.54 7.94 11.86
CA ILE A 18 -25.54 7.10 11.20
C ILE A 18 -24.92 8.02 10.16
N GLY A 19 -23.88 8.73 10.57
CA GLY A 19 -23.01 9.43 9.65
C GLY A 19 -22.38 8.37 8.78
N HIS A 20 -22.98 8.10 7.63
CA HIS A 20 -22.20 7.67 6.48
C HIS A 20 -21.22 8.81 6.24
N THR A 21 -20.04 8.71 6.85
CA THR A 21 -18.89 9.48 6.45
C THR A 21 -18.72 9.19 4.97
N LYS A 22 -19.12 10.16 4.12
CA LYS A 22 -18.69 10.20 2.73
C LYS A 22 -17.20 9.96 2.79
N THR A 23 -16.74 8.82 2.31
CA THR A 23 -15.32 8.58 2.12
C THR A 23 -14.88 9.62 1.11
N ASN A 24 -14.36 10.75 1.59
CA ASN A 24 -13.77 11.79 0.78
C ASN A 24 -12.65 11.12 0.01
N ASN A 25 -12.85 10.77 -1.27
CA ASN A 25 -11.76 10.23 -2.04
C ASN A 25 -10.74 11.37 -2.21
N GLU A 26 -9.63 11.29 -1.47
CA GLU A 26 -8.61 12.32 -1.51
C GLU A 26 -7.75 12.24 -2.78
N LEU A 27 -7.83 11.12 -3.49
CA LEU A 27 -7.12 10.90 -4.75
C LEU A 27 -7.91 11.43 -5.94
N ILE A 28 -7.20 12.18 -6.78
CA ILE A 28 -7.64 12.68 -8.07
C ILE A 28 -6.87 11.89 -9.13
N SER A 29 -7.58 11.34 -10.12
CA SER A 29 -6.95 10.68 -11.26
C SER A 29 -6.41 11.70 -12.25
N ASN A 30 -5.16 11.52 -12.67
CA ASN A 30 -4.52 12.32 -13.71
C ASN A 30 -4.14 11.37 -14.84
N HIS A 31 -4.70 11.61 -16.03
CA HIS A 31 -4.31 10.87 -17.22
C HIS A 31 -2.86 11.17 -17.60
N ILE A 32 -2.13 10.14 -18.01
CA ILE A 32 -0.77 10.31 -18.52
C ILE A 32 -0.85 10.83 -19.95
N MET A 33 -0.13 11.91 -20.21
CA MET A 33 0.13 12.42 -21.56
C MET A 33 1.64 12.34 -21.77
N PRO A 34 2.15 11.26 -22.38
CA PRO A 34 3.59 11.06 -22.50
C PRO A 34 4.21 12.09 -23.43
N SER A 35 5.44 12.47 -23.11
CA SER A 35 6.25 13.40 -23.90
C SER A 35 7.34 12.71 -24.71
N HIS A 36 7.83 11.56 -24.25
CA HIS A 36 8.91 10.80 -24.89
C HIS A 36 8.51 9.35 -25.18
N ASN A 37 8.03 8.60 -24.17
CA ASN A 37 7.60 7.22 -24.36
C ASN A 37 6.14 7.19 -24.83
N LEU A 38 5.92 7.20 -26.15
CA LEU A 38 4.58 7.19 -26.75
C LEU A 38 3.73 5.94 -26.42
N GLN A 39 4.35 4.90 -25.84
CA GLN A 39 3.67 3.67 -25.41
C GLN A 39 3.38 3.66 -23.89
N LEU A 40 3.71 4.74 -23.19
CA LEU A 40 3.29 4.94 -21.81
C LEU A 40 1.81 5.35 -21.76
N SER A 41 1.02 4.64 -20.97
CA SER A 41 -0.42 4.84 -20.88
C SER A 41 -0.95 4.71 -19.45
N GLY A 42 -2.22 5.10 -19.27
CA GLY A 42 -2.93 4.96 -18.01
C GLY A 42 -3.06 6.25 -17.20
N SER A 43 -3.03 6.15 -15.87
CA SER A 43 -3.24 7.27 -14.97
C SER A 43 -2.49 7.14 -13.65
N TYR A 44 -2.19 8.28 -13.02
CA TYR A 44 -1.53 8.34 -11.72
C TYR A 44 -2.31 9.24 -10.74
N PRO A 45 -2.17 9.02 -9.43
CA PRO A 45 -2.91 9.77 -8.44
C PRO A 45 -2.25 11.13 -8.17
N SER A 46 -3.07 12.13 -7.85
CA SER A 46 -2.67 13.32 -7.10
C SER A 46 -3.58 13.48 -5.89
N ILE A 47 -3.04 14.00 -4.79
CA ILE A 47 -3.79 14.19 -3.55
C ILE A 47 -4.37 15.61 -3.53
N LYS A 48 -5.66 15.71 -3.21
CA LYS A 48 -6.39 16.98 -3.13
C LYS A 48 -5.84 17.88 -2.02
N GLY A 49 -5.51 19.12 -2.38
CA GLY A 49 -5.13 20.19 -1.45
C GLY A 49 -3.69 20.68 -1.66
N LYS A 50 -3.50 22.00 -1.55
CA LYS A 50 -2.21 22.65 -1.84
C LYS A 50 -1.07 22.15 -0.95
N GLN A 51 -1.38 21.71 0.26
CA GLN A 51 -0.42 21.18 1.22
C GLN A 51 0.24 19.86 0.79
N PHE A 52 -0.33 19.14 -0.20
CA PHE A 52 0.25 17.90 -0.73
C PHE A 52 1.07 18.12 -2.01
N LYS A 53 1.37 19.38 -2.37
CA LYS A 53 2.09 19.72 -3.61
C LYS A 53 3.42 18.98 -3.75
N GLU A 54 4.19 18.85 -2.67
CA GLU A 54 5.49 18.16 -2.71
C GLU A 54 5.34 16.67 -3.00
N ILE A 55 4.36 16.01 -2.40
CA ILE A 55 4.07 14.59 -2.65
C ILE A 55 3.56 14.41 -4.10
N ASN A 56 2.64 15.26 -4.55
CA ASN A 56 2.14 15.24 -5.93
C ASN A 56 3.28 15.43 -6.94
N ASN A 57 4.20 16.36 -6.67
CA ASN A 57 5.40 16.56 -7.48
C ASN A 57 6.32 15.34 -7.46
N SER A 58 6.48 14.69 -6.30
CA SER A 58 7.28 13.46 -6.18
C SER A 58 6.70 12.31 -7.01
N ILE A 59 5.37 12.13 -6.98
CA ILE A 59 4.67 11.14 -7.80
C ILE A 59 4.86 11.45 -9.28
N SER A 60 4.58 12.68 -9.72
CA SER A 60 4.75 13.07 -11.12
C SER A 60 6.20 12.89 -11.60
N LYS A 61 7.19 13.27 -10.79
CA LYS A 61 8.61 13.03 -11.08
C LYS A 61 8.94 11.56 -11.16
N PHE A 62 8.39 10.72 -10.27
CA PHE A 62 8.58 9.28 -10.34
C PHE A 62 8.08 8.73 -11.68
N ILE A 63 6.91 9.15 -12.17
CA ILE A 63 6.40 8.73 -13.48
C ILE A 63 7.32 9.18 -14.61
N ALA A 64 7.65 10.47 -14.66
CA ALA A 64 8.47 11.04 -15.73
C ALA A 64 9.88 10.42 -15.77
N ILE A 65 10.55 10.32 -14.62
CA ILE A 65 11.92 9.81 -14.53
C ILE A 65 11.99 8.32 -14.80
N ASN A 66 10.96 7.52 -14.49
CA ASN A 66 11.07 6.08 -14.65
C ASN A 66 10.51 5.58 -15.98
N PHE A 67 9.51 6.26 -16.55
CA PHE A 67 8.72 5.70 -17.66
C PHE A 67 8.55 6.62 -18.88
N ASP A 68 8.85 7.92 -18.78
CA ASP A 68 8.70 8.91 -19.87
C ASP A 68 10.02 9.61 -20.21
N ARG A 69 11.09 8.82 -20.35
CA ARG A 69 12.43 9.29 -20.76
C ARG A 69 12.65 9.08 -22.25
N GLU A 70 13.56 9.85 -22.85
CA GLU A 70 13.91 9.78 -24.27
C GLU A 70 14.36 8.37 -24.73
N ASP A 71 15.01 7.61 -23.85
CA ASP A 71 15.54 6.27 -24.12
C ASP A 71 14.60 5.13 -23.71
N GLU A 72 13.46 5.44 -23.08
CA GLU A 72 12.49 4.44 -22.65
C GLU A 72 11.58 4.05 -23.82
N GLN A 73 11.58 2.75 -24.14
CA GLN A 73 10.89 2.21 -25.32
C GLN A 73 9.94 1.08 -24.97
N TYR A 74 9.86 0.68 -23.69
CA TYR A 74 8.99 -0.42 -23.31
C TYR A 74 7.54 0.09 -23.13
N PRO A 75 6.55 -0.59 -23.75
CA PRO A 75 5.15 -0.36 -23.43
C PRO A 75 4.94 -0.48 -21.93
N THR A 76 4.39 0.58 -21.34
CA THR A 76 4.19 0.67 -19.90
C THR A 76 2.78 1.15 -19.62
N GLU A 77 2.03 0.38 -18.84
CA GLU A 77 0.70 0.76 -18.35
C GLU A 77 0.80 1.09 -16.87
N ILE A 78 0.28 2.24 -16.47
CA ILE A 78 0.25 2.68 -15.08
C ILE A 78 -1.19 2.85 -14.60
N SER A 79 -1.50 2.23 -13.47
CA SER A 79 -2.75 2.42 -12.74
C SER A 79 -2.47 2.76 -11.29
N PHE A 80 -3.52 3.09 -10.55
CA PHE A 80 -3.41 3.31 -9.12
C PHE A 80 -4.67 2.88 -8.40
N GLU A 81 -4.51 2.39 -7.17
CA GLU A 81 -5.61 1.94 -6.33
C GLU A 81 -5.53 2.59 -4.95
N LYS A 82 -6.66 3.10 -4.45
CA LYS A 82 -6.78 3.48 -3.05
C LYS A 82 -6.95 2.21 -2.20
N LEU A 83 -5.98 1.93 -1.35
CA LEU A 83 -5.96 0.74 -0.51
C LEU A 83 -6.64 0.96 0.85
N PHE A 84 -6.44 2.14 1.45
CA PHE A 84 -7.00 2.45 2.76
C PHE A 84 -7.13 3.95 2.99
N GLN A 85 -8.17 4.37 3.72
CA GLN A 85 -8.29 5.75 4.16
C GLN A 85 -9.09 5.84 5.46
N ASN A 86 -8.59 6.64 6.39
CA ASN A 86 -9.32 7.13 7.55
C ASN A 86 -8.98 8.62 7.78
N GLU A 87 -9.38 9.21 8.91
CA GLU A 87 -9.12 10.63 9.21
C GLU A 87 -7.63 11.01 9.32
N LYS A 88 -6.75 10.02 9.53
CA LYS A 88 -5.33 10.24 9.82
C LYS A 88 -4.39 9.72 8.75
N ILE A 89 -4.81 8.72 7.99
CA ILE A 89 -3.96 7.97 7.06
C ILE A 89 -4.68 7.79 5.73
N LEU A 90 -3.93 7.96 4.65
CA LEU A 90 -4.28 7.54 3.31
C LEU A 90 -3.19 6.61 2.79
N SER A 91 -3.55 5.42 2.33
CA SER A 91 -2.65 4.50 1.65
C SER A 91 -3.19 4.14 0.26
N PHE A 92 -2.30 4.11 -0.71
CA PHE A 92 -2.61 3.78 -2.11
C PHE A 92 -1.40 3.14 -2.79
N SER A 93 -1.64 2.43 -3.88
CA SER A 93 -0.60 1.92 -4.77
C SER A 93 -0.55 2.72 -6.06
N ILE A 94 0.63 2.75 -6.66
CA ILE A 94 0.81 2.95 -8.10
C ILE A 94 1.29 1.61 -8.65
N ASP A 95 0.50 1.03 -9.53
CA ASP A 95 0.77 -0.26 -10.14
C ASP A 95 1.24 -0.02 -11.56
N TYR A 96 2.31 -0.69 -11.97
CA TYR A 96 2.85 -0.51 -13.31
C TYR A 96 3.27 -1.84 -13.91
N ASN A 97 2.77 -2.07 -15.12
CA ASN A 97 3.13 -3.19 -15.95
C ASN A 97 4.08 -2.70 -17.05
N ILE A 98 5.23 -3.36 -17.20
CA ILE A 98 6.21 -3.06 -18.25
C ILE A 98 6.34 -4.28 -19.15
N SER A 99 5.76 -4.19 -20.34
CA SER A 99 5.81 -5.23 -21.35
C SER A 99 7.13 -5.14 -22.13
N ASN A 100 8.08 -6.04 -21.85
CA ASN A 100 9.26 -6.22 -22.68
C ASN A 100 9.27 -7.65 -23.29
N SER A 101 10.43 -8.32 -23.39
CA SER A 101 10.47 -9.75 -23.73
C SER A 101 9.75 -10.65 -22.72
N THR A 102 9.50 -10.15 -21.50
CA THR A 102 8.70 -10.77 -20.45
C THR A 102 7.85 -9.72 -19.75
N GLU A 103 6.63 -10.06 -19.34
CA GLU A 103 5.80 -9.18 -18.52
C GLU A 103 6.44 -8.96 -17.14
N ARG A 104 6.42 -7.72 -16.65
CA ARG A 104 6.94 -7.32 -15.33
C ARG A 104 5.92 -6.45 -14.64
N TYR A 105 5.53 -6.81 -13.41
CA TYR A 105 4.48 -6.12 -12.66
C TYR A 105 4.99 -5.65 -11.32
N PHE A 106 4.94 -4.36 -11.08
CA PHE A 106 5.41 -3.78 -9.84
C PHE A 106 4.33 -2.94 -9.18
N ASN A 107 4.42 -2.87 -7.85
CA ASN A 107 3.55 -2.04 -7.03
C ASN A 107 4.41 -1.12 -6.18
N LYS A 108 4.22 0.19 -6.36
CA LYS A 108 4.80 1.19 -5.47
C LYS A 108 3.74 1.69 -4.50
N TYR A 109 3.92 1.37 -3.22
CA TYR A 109 2.98 1.78 -2.18
C TYR A 109 3.34 3.14 -1.58
N TYR A 110 2.32 3.97 -1.35
CA TYR A 110 2.40 5.23 -0.63
C TYR A 110 1.53 5.13 0.63
N THR A 111 2.07 5.62 1.76
CA THR A 111 1.32 5.80 3.00
C THR A 111 1.53 7.21 3.51
N LEU A 112 0.46 7.98 3.61
CA LEU A 112 0.49 9.39 3.97
C LEU A 112 -0.15 9.62 5.32
N SER A 113 0.46 10.49 6.12
CA SER A 113 -0.20 11.11 7.26
C SER A 113 -1.03 12.30 6.79
N LEU A 114 -2.33 12.22 7.00
CA LEU A 114 -3.26 13.30 6.67
C LEU A 114 -3.22 14.43 7.70
N SER A 115 -2.75 14.19 8.92
CA SER A 115 -2.52 15.26 9.89
C SER A 115 -1.25 16.04 9.58
N ASN A 116 -0.16 15.32 9.26
CA ASN A 116 1.17 15.91 9.09
C ASN A 116 1.46 16.26 7.63
N LYS A 117 0.55 15.95 6.71
CA LYS A 117 0.61 16.25 5.28
C LYS A 117 1.89 15.73 4.60
N LYS A 118 2.40 14.59 5.06
CA LYS A 118 3.65 13.99 4.58
C LYS A 118 3.52 12.48 4.36
N GLU A 119 4.41 11.95 3.53
CA GLU A 119 4.63 10.51 3.44
C GLU A 119 5.21 9.98 4.76
N LEU A 120 4.72 8.83 5.19
CA LEU A 120 5.23 8.08 6.33
C LEU A 120 6.16 6.99 5.82
N SER A 121 7.30 6.84 6.45
CA SER A 121 8.15 5.66 6.27
C SER A 121 7.67 4.48 7.12
N LEU A 122 8.02 3.25 6.71
CA LEU A 122 7.66 2.05 7.48
C LEU A 122 8.26 2.12 8.90
N SER A 123 9.48 2.62 9.05
CA SER A 123 10.15 2.73 10.35
C SER A 123 9.42 3.69 11.29
N GLU A 124 8.98 4.85 10.79
CA GLU A 124 8.16 5.80 11.55
C GLU A 124 6.83 5.16 11.99
N TYR A 125 6.14 4.47 11.07
CA TYR A 125 4.86 3.82 11.38
C TYR A 125 5.02 2.70 12.42
N LEU A 126 6.00 1.82 12.25
CA LEU A 126 6.26 0.73 13.19
C LEU A 126 6.62 1.27 14.59
N LYS A 127 7.41 2.36 14.66
CA LYS A 127 7.78 3.01 15.92
C LYS A 127 6.54 3.59 16.63
N ASP A 128 5.68 4.31 15.91
CA ASP A 128 4.42 4.86 16.45
C ASP A 128 3.52 3.74 17.02
N LYS A 129 3.38 2.64 16.28
CA LYS A 129 2.55 1.50 16.69
C LYS A 129 3.22 0.55 17.67
N LYS A 130 4.45 0.83 18.11
CA LYS A 130 5.25 -0.05 18.97
C LYS A 130 5.40 -1.47 18.41
N ILE A 131 5.50 -1.58 17.08
CA ILE A 131 5.70 -2.83 16.37
C ILE A 131 7.19 -3.02 16.14
N SER A 132 7.71 -4.20 16.49
CA SER A 132 9.10 -4.53 16.22
C SER A 132 9.33 -4.78 14.74
N LYS A 133 10.26 -4.02 14.13
CA LYS A 133 10.74 -4.30 12.76
C LYS A 133 11.28 -5.73 12.63
N TYR A 134 11.86 -6.27 13.71
CA TYR A 134 12.38 -7.63 13.73
C TYR A 134 11.23 -8.66 13.65
N ASP A 135 10.08 -8.39 14.26
CA ASP A 135 8.94 -9.32 14.21
C ASP A 135 8.38 -9.42 12.79
N VAL A 136 8.27 -8.28 12.08
CA VAL A 136 7.84 -8.25 10.67
C VAL A 136 8.80 -9.06 9.80
N LEU A 137 10.10 -8.78 9.90
CA LEU A 137 11.12 -9.48 9.11
C LEU A 137 11.22 -10.97 9.44
N LYS A 138 11.13 -11.33 10.73
CA LYS A 138 11.13 -12.72 11.17
C LYS A 138 9.95 -13.46 10.58
N SER A 139 8.79 -12.82 10.53
CA SER A 139 7.58 -13.41 9.95
C SER A 139 7.73 -13.64 8.44
N ILE A 140 8.21 -12.64 7.69
CA ILE A 140 8.50 -12.79 6.24
C ILE A 140 9.47 -13.94 6.01
N ASN A 141 10.62 -13.95 6.70
CA ASN A 141 11.64 -14.98 6.50
C ASN A 141 11.15 -16.38 6.91
N SER A 142 10.31 -16.48 7.94
CA SER A 142 9.69 -17.75 8.34
C SER A 142 8.69 -18.24 7.30
N PHE A 143 7.96 -17.33 6.65
CA PHE A 143 6.97 -17.64 5.61
C PHE A 143 7.63 -18.18 4.33
N ILE A 144 8.73 -17.58 3.89
CA ILE A 144 9.44 -18.00 2.67
C ILE A 144 10.32 -19.24 2.88
N SER A 145 10.74 -19.51 4.13
CA SER A 145 11.70 -20.59 4.43
C SER A 145 11.29 -21.97 3.90
N PRO A 146 10.02 -22.41 3.96
CA PRO A 146 9.59 -23.67 3.35
C PRO A 146 9.86 -23.73 1.85
N CYS A 147 9.65 -22.62 1.13
CA CYS A 147 9.82 -22.55 -0.33
C CYS A 147 11.29 -22.61 -0.77
N LEU A 148 12.23 -22.39 0.14
CA LEU A 148 13.67 -22.52 -0.10
C LEU A 148 14.17 -23.97 0.11
N SER A 149 13.30 -24.89 0.52
CA SER A 149 13.66 -26.27 0.81
C SER A 149 13.67 -27.14 -0.45
N VAL A 150 14.55 -28.15 -0.47
CA VAL A 150 14.62 -29.14 -1.56
C VAL A 150 13.62 -30.30 -1.36
N LYS A 151 12.62 -30.13 -0.49
CA LYS A 151 11.65 -31.18 -0.15
C LYS A 151 10.67 -31.41 -1.30
N LYS A 152 10.27 -32.68 -1.49
CA LYS A 152 9.31 -33.08 -2.54
C LYS A 152 7.93 -32.45 -2.42
N SER A 153 7.48 -32.15 -1.22
CA SER A 153 6.18 -31.50 -0.98
C SER A 153 6.44 -30.12 -0.37
N LEU A 154 6.21 -29.10 -1.19
CA LEU A 154 6.20 -27.71 -0.79
C LEU A 154 4.75 -27.26 -0.60
N PRO A 155 4.49 -26.27 0.26
CA PRO A 155 3.19 -25.61 0.31
C PRO A 155 2.79 -25.04 -1.06
N ASP A 156 1.50 -25.08 -1.39
CA ASP A 156 0.99 -24.62 -2.70
C ASP A 156 1.35 -23.17 -3.01
N TYR A 157 1.36 -22.29 -1.98
CA TYR A 157 1.73 -20.89 -2.13
C TYR A 157 3.17 -20.68 -2.60
N CYS A 158 4.03 -21.70 -2.48
CA CYS A 158 5.38 -21.63 -3.02
C CYS A 158 5.37 -21.57 -4.55
N ALA A 159 4.34 -22.05 -5.23
CA ALA A 159 4.24 -21.95 -6.69
C ALA A 159 3.85 -20.53 -7.18
N ASP A 160 3.56 -19.59 -6.27
CA ASP A 160 3.23 -18.21 -6.64
C ASP A 160 4.38 -17.56 -7.41
N MET A 161 4.05 -16.95 -8.55
CA MET A 161 5.03 -16.40 -9.49
C MET A 161 5.81 -15.21 -8.89
N THR A 162 5.16 -14.36 -8.09
CA THR A 162 5.83 -13.22 -7.45
C THR A 162 6.81 -13.74 -6.41
N LEU A 163 6.37 -14.69 -5.58
CA LEU A 163 7.19 -15.31 -4.56
C LEU A 163 8.38 -16.08 -5.16
N GLN A 164 8.17 -16.85 -6.23
CA GLN A 164 9.24 -17.53 -6.96
C GLN A 164 10.29 -16.53 -7.44
N SER A 165 9.85 -15.44 -8.07
CA SER A 165 10.77 -14.40 -8.53
C SER A 165 11.56 -13.73 -7.39
N LEU A 166 10.96 -13.56 -6.21
CA LEU A 166 11.66 -13.08 -5.02
C LEU A 166 12.72 -14.07 -4.56
N ILE A 167 12.36 -15.34 -4.39
CA ILE A 167 13.26 -16.34 -3.78
C ILE A 167 14.38 -16.82 -4.70
N GLU A 168 14.20 -16.74 -6.02
CA GLU A 168 15.27 -16.93 -7.02
C GLU A 168 16.44 -15.97 -6.75
N ASN A 169 16.14 -14.74 -6.34
CA ASN A 169 17.12 -13.68 -6.12
C ASN A 169 17.51 -13.53 -4.64
N LYS A 170 16.65 -13.97 -3.70
CA LYS A 170 16.82 -13.75 -2.26
C LYS A 170 16.48 -14.99 -1.44
N LYS A 171 17.51 -15.62 -0.88
CA LYS A 171 17.35 -16.70 0.12
C LYS A 171 16.96 -16.19 1.51
N ARG A 172 17.04 -14.87 1.74
CA ARG A 172 16.64 -14.20 2.97
C ARG A 172 16.31 -12.74 2.65
N VAL A 173 15.28 -12.21 3.29
CA VAL A 173 14.87 -10.82 3.19
C VAL A 173 15.45 -10.02 4.36
N ALA A 174 16.14 -8.93 4.05
CA ALA A 174 16.58 -7.90 4.99
C ALA A 174 15.61 -6.70 4.98
N TYR A 175 15.72 -5.84 6.01
CA TYR A 175 14.88 -4.63 6.08
C TYR A 175 15.09 -3.67 4.91
N SER A 176 16.33 -3.59 4.41
CA SER A 176 16.69 -2.75 3.26
C SER A 176 16.12 -3.25 1.94
N ASP A 177 15.62 -4.50 1.89
CA ASP A 177 14.97 -5.04 0.68
C ASP A 177 13.52 -4.58 0.56
N ILE A 178 12.92 -4.01 1.61
CA ILE A 178 11.54 -3.51 1.56
C ILE A 178 11.51 -2.26 0.69
N SER A 179 10.83 -2.35 -0.46
CA SER A 179 10.72 -1.25 -1.42
C SER A 179 9.67 -0.23 -1.01
N SER A 180 8.55 -0.70 -0.46
CA SER A 180 7.45 0.16 -0.01
C SER A 180 6.49 -0.56 0.94
N PHE A 181 5.57 0.18 1.57
CA PHE A 181 4.57 -0.40 2.48
C PHE A 181 3.25 0.37 2.41
N PHE A 182 2.17 -0.31 2.78
CA PHE A 182 0.84 0.29 2.91
C PHE A 182 0.12 -0.17 4.17
N ILE A 183 -0.91 0.59 4.54
CA ILE A 183 -1.90 0.15 5.53
C ILE A 183 -3.05 -0.47 4.75
N LYS A 184 -3.38 -1.73 5.02
CA LYS A 184 -4.54 -2.42 4.42
C LYS A 184 -5.79 -2.15 5.24
N ASN A 185 -5.64 -2.20 6.55
CA ASN A 185 -6.65 -1.83 7.53
C ASN A 185 -5.98 -1.55 8.89
N ASN A 186 -6.77 -1.27 9.93
CA ASN A 186 -6.26 -0.94 11.27
C ASN A 186 -5.43 -2.06 11.94
N SER A 187 -5.48 -3.30 11.44
CA SER A 187 -4.77 -4.46 11.99
C SER A 187 -3.71 -5.01 11.05
N ASP A 188 -3.69 -4.62 9.78
CA ASP A 188 -2.86 -5.23 8.74
C ASP A 188 -2.02 -4.18 8.00
N ILE A 189 -0.73 -4.46 7.92
CA ILE A 189 0.22 -3.70 7.08
C ILE A 189 0.65 -4.57 5.91
N GLY A 190 0.68 -3.98 4.72
CA GLY A 190 1.27 -4.59 3.54
C GLY A 190 2.72 -4.13 3.37
N VAL A 191 3.61 -5.05 3.01
CA VAL A 191 5.03 -4.79 2.76
C VAL A 191 5.37 -5.34 1.38
N GLY A 192 5.79 -4.45 0.47
CA GLY A 192 6.25 -4.78 -0.86
C GLY A 192 7.77 -4.97 -0.90
N ILE A 193 8.20 -6.00 -1.62
CA ILE A 193 9.62 -6.28 -1.89
C ILE A 193 9.76 -6.52 -3.37
N ASP A 194 10.56 -5.69 -4.03
CA ASP A 194 10.80 -5.79 -5.47
C ASP A 194 11.84 -6.89 -5.76
N SER A 195 11.53 -7.72 -6.74
CA SER A 195 12.47 -8.62 -7.42
C SER A 195 12.84 -8.05 -8.79
N ASN A 196 13.50 -8.83 -9.64
CA ASN A 196 13.82 -8.41 -11.01
C ASN A 196 12.57 -8.23 -11.90
N LYS A 197 11.45 -8.90 -11.57
CA LYS A 197 10.26 -8.94 -12.42
C LYS A 197 8.97 -8.55 -11.71
N PHE A 198 8.88 -8.75 -10.40
CA PHE A 198 7.64 -8.54 -9.66
C PHE A 198 7.87 -7.86 -8.32
N THR A 199 6.87 -7.12 -7.85
CA THR A 199 6.76 -6.80 -6.42
C THR A 199 6.04 -7.94 -5.70
N THR A 200 6.72 -8.61 -4.77
CA THR A 200 6.07 -9.57 -3.87
C THR A 200 5.51 -8.83 -2.67
N THR A 201 4.21 -9.00 -2.40
CA THR A 201 3.53 -8.28 -1.33
C THR A 201 3.12 -9.22 -0.19
N PHE A 202 3.56 -8.90 1.02
CA PHE A 202 3.19 -9.64 2.23
C PHE A 202 2.25 -8.81 3.10
N ILE A 203 1.18 -9.42 3.61
CA ILE A 203 0.30 -8.80 4.60
C ILE A 203 0.66 -9.32 5.99
N TYR A 204 1.15 -8.43 6.84
CA TYR A 204 1.47 -8.69 8.24
C TYR A 204 0.35 -8.18 9.15
N ASN A 205 -0.23 -9.09 9.92
CA ASN A 205 -1.23 -8.75 10.93
C ASN A 205 -0.54 -8.36 12.23
N ILE A 206 -0.75 -7.12 12.66
CA ILE A 206 -0.10 -6.48 13.80
C ILE A 206 -0.38 -7.22 15.12
N ARG A 207 -1.61 -7.71 15.29
CA ARG A 207 -2.07 -8.34 16.55
C ARG A 207 -1.60 -9.79 16.67
N SER A 208 -1.87 -10.59 15.65
CA SER A 208 -1.56 -12.01 15.63
C SER A 208 -0.11 -12.30 15.26
N LYS A 209 0.62 -11.31 14.72
CA LYS A 209 1.96 -11.44 14.17
C LYS A 209 2.07 -12.49 13.07
N LYS A 210 0.95 -12.83 12.43
CA LYS A 210 0.90 -13.73 11.28
C LYS A 210 1.15 -12.95 9.99
N ILE A 211 1.66 -13.66 9.00
CA ILE A 211 1.89 -13.11 7.67
C ILE A 211 1.28 -14.02 6.62
N VAL A 212 0.74 -13.41 5.57
CA VAL A 212 0.25 -14.10 4.37
C VAL A 212 0.77 -13.40 3.13
N LEU A 213 0.80 -14.12 2.01
CA LEU A 213 0.99 -13.53 0.69
C LEU A 213 -0.31 -12.81 0.28
N ASN A 214 -0.20 -11.60 -0.28
CA ASN A 214 -1.36 -10.82 -0.75
C ASN A 214 -1.87 -11.31 -2.09
#